data_AF-A0A3M1M4W8-F1
#
_entry.id   AF-A0A3M1M4W8-F1
#
_cell.length_a   1.000
_cell.length_b   1.000
_cell.length_c   1.000
_cell.angle_alpha   90.00
_cell.angle_beta   90.00
_cell.angle_gamma   90.00
#
_symmetry.space_group_name_H-M   'P 1'
#
loop_
_entity.id
_entity.type
_entity.pdbx_description
1 polymer ?
#
loop_
_entity_poly.entity_id
_entity_poly.type
_entity_poly.pdbx_seq_one_letter_code
_entity_poly.pdbx_strand_id
1 'polypeptide(L)'
;MRSCPFCGRLTDDRLSKAPPRGKSKEEEGDMASLLEKVGTLIRANLHALVDQALKANSVAVLDEYIRQAENNLEELEDAAATVGGSVKTLERKYKEYQAKADKLDRDIDVLLQQGKEELAVAAQSKLNSTRRLAEEYREQWERQKREYQALLDAKLKLEAKLTAIKQEREELQALLELAKSKELTAETIKSLDDLVGIGDQDIARVAESIRARLDKASARSEMMASRLDAQMDEVLERHEIEQQLEERKRRLGLVQDE
;
A
#
# COMPACT_ATOMS: atom_id res chain seq x y z
N MET A 1 66.14 -27.92 -36.53
CA MET A 1 64.66 -27.92 -36.47
C MET A 1 64.22 -28.17 -35.04
N ARG A 2 63.20 -27.41 -34.59
CA ARG A 2 62.48 -27.45 -33.28
C ARG A 2 63.12 -26.55 -32.20
N SER A 3 62.75 -25.28 -32.11
CA SER A 3 61.47 -24.67 -31.64
C SER A 3 61.33 -24.64 -30.12
N CYS A 4 61.63 -23.48 -29.54
CA CYS A 4 60.83 -22.85 -28.48
C CYS A 4 59.93 -21.81 -29.19
N PRO A 5 58.73 -21.44 -28.69
CA PRO A 5 58.57 -20.99 -27.30
C PRO A 5 57.25 -21.36 -26.61
N PHE A 6 57.35 -21.39 -25.28
CA PHE A 6 56.25 -21.44 -24.32
C PHE A 6 55.54 -20.08 -24.30
N CYS A 7 54.38 -20.02 -24.95
CA CYS A 7 53.46 -18.88 -24.90
C CYS A 7 52.06 -19.44 -24.71
N GLY A 8 51.40 -19.15 -23.58
CA GLY A 8 50.03 -19.60 -23.37
C GLY A 8 49.49 -19.49 -21.95
N ARG A 9 48.93 -18.31 -21.66
CA ARG A 9 47.63 -18.14 -20.96
C ARG A 9 47.62 -18.24 -19.43
N LEU A 10 47.96 -17.12 -18.79
CA LEU A 10 47.37 -16.67 -17.53
C LEU A 10 45.85 -16.50 -17.73
N THR A 11 45.04 -17.29 -17.03
CA THR A 11 43.61 -17.04 -16.84
C THR A 11 43.47 -15.93 -15.80
N ASP A 12 43.25 -14.71 -16.28
CA ASP A 12 42.90 -13.52 -15.51
C ASP A 12 41.43 -13.65 -15.08
N ASP A 13 41.22 -14.11 -13.84
CA ASP A 13 39.92 -14.32 -13.22
C ASP A 13 39.33 -12.97 -12.78
N ARG A 14 38.94 -12.15 -13.77
CA ARG A 14 38.21 -10.89 -13.57
C ARG A 14 36.75 -11.18 -13.30
N LEU A 15 36.43 -11.55 -12.06
CA LEU A 15 35.10 -11.36 -11.49
C LEU A 15 34.86 -9.87 -11.22
N SER A 16 34.77 -9.09 -12.30
CA SER A 16 34.15 -7.77 -12.31
C SER A 16 32.64 -7.96 -12.20
N LYS A 17 32.13 -8.09 -10.97
CA LYS A 17 30.69 -7.94 -10.71
C LYS A 17 30.35 -6.46 -10.90
N ALA A 18 29.74 -6.17 -12.04
CA ALA A 18 29.16 -4.87 -12.34
C ALA A 18 28.27 -4.39 -11.18
N PRO A 19 28.25 -3.07 -10.89
CA PRO A 19 27.29 -2.50 -9.94
C PRO A 19 25.86 -2.81 -10.41
N PRO A 20 24.89 -2.96 -9.49
CA PRO A 20 23.50 -3.19 -9.88
C PRO A 20 23.05 -2.05 -10.78
N ARG A 21 22.59 -2.38 -11.99
CA ARG A 21 21.98 -1.41 -12.90
C ARG A 21 20.84 -0.75 -12.14
N GLY A 22 20.89 0.58 -12.02
CA GLY A 22 19.79 1.37 -11.48
C GLY A 22 18.51 1.03 -12.24
N LYS A 23 17.42 0.86 -11.49
CA LYS A 23 16.09 0.62 -12.04
C LYS A 23 15.80 1.66 -13.13
N SER A 24 15.28 1.21 -14.27
CA SER A 24 14.82 2.09 -15.35
C SER A 24 13.79 3.06 -14.77
N LYS A 25 13.86 4.34 -15.14
CA LYS A 25 12.90 5.39 -14.74
C LYS A 25 11.43 5.02 -14.97
N GLU A 26 11.17 4.02 -15.81
CA GLU A 26 9.84 3.45 -16.07
C GLU A 26 9.24 2.76 -14.84
N GLU A 27 10.00 1.97 -14.08
CA GLU A 27 9.47 1.25 -12.90
C GLU A 27 9.13 2.20 -11.74
N GLU A 28 9.92 3.26 -11.55
CA GLU A 28 9.59 4.33 -10.58
C GLU A 28 8.35 5.13 -11.01
N GLY A 29 8.20 5.39 -12.31
CA GLY A 29 7.03 6.09 -12.86
C GLY A 29 5.74 5.27 -12.71
N ASP A 30 5.81 3.96 -12.92
CA ASP A 30 4.67 3.06 -12.78
C ASP A 30 4.21 2.92 -11.33
N MET A 31 5.13 2.85 -10.36
CA MET A 31 4.75 2.81 -8.94
C MET A 31 4.15 4.13 -8.45
N ALA A 32 4.70 5.27 -8.88
CA ALA A 32 4.13 6.58 -8.55
C ALA A 32 2.71 6.73 -9.13
N SER A 33 2.50 6.27 -10.37
CA SER A 33 1.20 6.23 -11.04
C SER A 33 0.21 5.31 -10.33
N LEU A 34 0.65 4.12 -9.89
CA LEU A 34 -0.17 3.20 -9.10
C LEU A 34 -0.62 3.83 -7.77
N LEU A 35 0.32 4.40 -7.00
CA LEU A 35 0.00 5.08 -5.74
C LEU A 35 -0.92 6.29 -5.95
N GLU A 36 -0.83 6.99 -7.08
CA GLU A 36 -1.73 8.09 -7.43
C GLU A 36 -3.15 7.59 -7.77
N LYS A 37 -3.27 6.52 -8.55
CA LYS A 37 -4.56 5.86 -8.86
C LYS A 37 -5.22 5.37 -7.59
N VAL A 38 -4.48 4.64 -6.76
CA VAL A 38 -4.94 4.17 -5.46
C VAL A 38 -5.29 5.34 -4.57
N GLY A 39 -4.47 6.39 -4.52
CA GLY A 39 -4.74 7.60 -3.74
C GLY A 39 -6.01 8.33 -4.21
N THR A 40 -6.38 8.21 -5.48
CA THR A 40 -7.64 8.72 -6.02
C THR A 40 -8.83 7.89 -5.57
N LEU A 41 -8.72 6.56 -5.59
CA LEU A 41 -9.74 5.67 -5.02
C LEU A 41 -9.87 5.89 -3.50
N ILE A 42 -8.76 5.97 -2.78
CA ILE A 42 -8.78 6.26 -1.35
C ILE A 42 -9.42 7.63 -1.08
N ARG A 43 -9.22 8.65 -1.92
CA ARG A 43 -9.88 9.96 -1.70
C ARG A 43 -11.31 10.04 -2.20
N ALA A 44 -11.75 9.07 -3.01
CA ALA A 44 -13.11 9.06 -3.51
C ALA A 44 -14.09 9.04 -2.33
N ASN A 45 -15.03 9.99 -2.34
CA ASN A 45 -16.03 10.10 -1.30
C ASN A 45 -17.08 9.00 -1.52
N LEU A 46 -17.19 8.11 -0.52
CA LEU A 46 -18.18 7.04 -0.49
C LEU A 46 -19.60 7.57 -0.72
N HIS A 47 -19.93 8.71 -0.14
CA HIS A 47 -21.24 9.34 -0.29
C HIS A 47 -21.53 9.73 -1.75
N ALA A 48 -20.55 10.30 -2.44
CA ALA A 48 -20.71 10.66 -3.85
C ALA A 48 -20.94 9.43 -4.75
N LEU A 49 -20.30 8.30 -4.42
CA LEU A 49 -20.49 7.02 -5.11
C LEU A 49 -21.89 6.45 -4.86
N VAL A 50 -22.34 6.44 -3.60
CA VAL A 50 -23.68 5.98 -3.21
C VAL A 50 -24.77 6.86 -3.84
N ASP A 51 -24.60 8.19 -3.83
CA ASP A 51 -25.52 9.13 -4.48
C ASP A 51 -25.61 8.92 -5.99
N GLN A 52 -24.47 8.66 -6.64
CA GLN A 52 -24.44 8.36 -8.07
C GLN A 52 -25.14 7.04 -8.37
N ALA A 53 -24.94 6.02 -7.52
CA ALA A 53 -25.62 4.73 -7.63
C ALA A 53 -27.14 4.85 -7.40
N LEU A 54 -27.56 5.66 -6.43
CA LEU A 54 -28.97 6.00 -6.19
C LEU A 54 -29.58 6.74 -7.37
N LYS A 55 -28.91 7.76 -7.93
CA LYS A 55 -29.37 8.48 -9.12
C LYS A 55 -29.50 7.57 -10.34
N ALA A 56 -28.61 6.58 -10.46
CA ALA A 56 -28.65 5.57 -11.52
C ALA A 56 -29.63 4.43 -11.24
N ASN A 57 -30.28 4.39 -10.07
CA ASN A 57 -31.10 3.27 -9.58
C ASN A 57 -30.41 1.90 -9.73
N SER A 58 -29.08 1.85 -9.57
CA SER A 58 -28.29 0.65 -9.85
C SER A 58 -27.03 0.60 -9.01
N VAL A 59 -26.76 -0.57 -8.43
CA VAL A 59 -25.51 -0.88 -7.73
C VAL A 59 -24.30 -1.01 -8.66
N ALA A 60 -24.51 -1.02 -9.98
CA ALA A 60 -23.44 -1.24 -10.97
C ALA A 60 -22.28 -0.24 -10.88
N VAL A 61 -22.55 1.00 -10.43
CA VAL A 61 -21.51 2.02 -10.20
C VAL A 61 -20.58 1.59 -9.06
N LEU A 62 -21.15 1.06 -7.97
CA LEU A 62 -20.38 0.52 -6.84
C LEU A 62 -19.67 -0.79 -7.23
N ASP A 63 -20.29 -1.65 -8.03
CA ASP A 63 -19.68 -2.89 -8.52
C ASP A 63 -18.43 -2.62 -9.36
N GLU A 64 -18.48 -1.65 -10.28
CA GLU A 64 -17.32 -1.29 -11.09
C GLU A 64 -16.21 -0.68 -10.22
N TYR A 65 -16.58 0.15 -9.24
CA TYR A 65 -15.61 0.69 -8.29
C TYR A 65 -14.95 -0.42 -7.46
N ILE A 66 -15.73 -1.37 -6.92
CA ILE A 66 -15.23 -2.52 -6.16
C ILE A 66 -14.23 -3.29 -7.01
N ARG A 67 -14.57 -3.59 -8.27
CA ARG A 67 -13.70 -4.30 -9.21
C ARG A 67 -12.39 -3.55 -9.46
N GLN A 68 -12.46 -2.23 -9.67
CA GLN A 68 -11.27 -1.41 -9.86
C GLN A 68 -10.39 -1.38 -8.61
N ALA A 69 -10.99 -1.25 -7.43
CA ALA A 69 -10.25 -1.26 -6.17
C ALA A 69 -9.61 -2.63 -5.90
N GLU A 70 -10.29 -3.75 -6.20
CA GLU A 70 -9.73 -5.10 -6.09
C GLU A 70 -8.54 -5.31 -7.03
N ASN A 71 -8.64 -4.90 -8.30
CA ASN A 71 -7.52 -5.01 -9.24
C ASN A 71 -6.30 -4.18 -8.78
N ASN A 72 -6.53 -2.93 -8.33
CA ASN A 72 -5.43 -2.09 -7.83
C ASN A 72 -4.84 -2.64 -6.52
N LEU A 73 -5.63 -3.38 -5.72
CA LEU A 73 -5.13 -4.04 -4.52
C LEU A 73 -4.16 -5.17 -4.87
N GLU A 74 -4.49 -5.99 -5.88
CA GLU A 74 -3.58 -7.02 -6.40
C GLU A 74 -2.29 -6.40 -6.96
N GLU A 75 -2.39 -5.33 -7.75
CA GLU A 75 -1.22 -4.59 -8.26
C GLU A 75 -0.34 -4.04 -7.13
N LEU A 76 -0.94 -3.53 -6.05
CA LEU A 76 -0.21 -3.07 -4.86
C LEU A 76 0.49 -4.22 -4.13
N GLU A 77 -0.15 -5.38 -4.01
CA GLU A 77 0.46 -6.56 -3.38
C GLU A 77 1.70 -7.02 -4.13
N ASP A 78 1.63 -7.10 -5.45
CA ASP A 78 2.76 -7.49 -6.31
C ASP A 78 3.90 -6.48 -6.26
N ALA A 79 3.57 -5.19 -6.30
CA ALA A 79 4.54 -4.11 -6.14
C ALA A 79 5.21 -4.17 -4.76
N ALA A 80 4.43 -4.38 -3.70
CA ALA A 80 4.93 -4.52 -2.34
C ALA A 80 5.82 -5.76 -2.19
N ALA A 81 5.48 -6.89 -2.81
CA ALA A 81 6.30 -8.09 -2.80
C ALA A 81 7.66 -7.86 -3.48
N THR A 82 7.65 -7.20 -4.64
CA THR A 82 8.86 -6.87 -5.42
C THR A 82 9.78 -5.93 -4.65
N VAL A 83 9.21 -4.86 -4.09
CA VAL A 83 9.93 -3.87 -3.29
C VAL A 83 10.42 -4.48 -1.98
N GLY A 84 9.59 -5.25 -1.28
CA GLY A 84 9.93 -5.94 -0.04
C GLY A 84 11.09 -6.93 -0.21
N GLY A 85 11.14 -7.64 -1.34
CA GLY A 85 12.28 -8.50 -1.70
C GLY A 85 13.59 -7.71 -1.88
N SER A 86 13.50 -6.52 -2.50
CA SER A 86 14.63 -5.60 -2.64
C SER A 86 15.10 -5.06 -1.29
N VAL A 87 14.18 -4.65 -0.42
CA VAL A 87 14.47 -4.21 0.96
C VAL A 87 15.24 -5.29 1.72
N LYS A 88 14.75 -6.53 1.74
CA LYS A 88 15.44 -7.65 2.42
C LYS A 88 16.83 -7.90 1.87
N THR A 89 16.99 -7.78 0.55
CA THR A 89 18.30 -7.96 -0.09
C THR A 89 19.27 -6.86 0.29
N LEU A 90 18.84 -5.61 0.30
CA LEU A 90 19.66 -4.45 0.69
C LEU A 90 20.02 -4.52 2.18
N GLU A 91 19.07 -4.87 3.04
CA GLU A 91 19.30 -5.07 4.47
C GLU A 91 20.37 -6.13 4.73
N ARG A 92 20.30 -7.28 4.05
CA ARG A 92 21.30 -8.34 4.17
C ARG A 92 22.69 -7.86 3.74
N LYS A 93 22.78 -7.10 2.63
CA LYS A 93 24.06 -6.54 2.17
C LYS A 93 24.62 -5.52 3.16
N TYR A 94 23.79 -4.62 3.65
CA TYR A 94 24.17 -3.66 4.69
C TYR A 94 24.75 -4.38 5.91
N LYS A 95 24.02 -5.35 6.47
CA LYS A 95 24.47 -6.16 7.61
C LYS A 95 25.77 -6.91 7.33
N GLU A 96 25.93 -7.47 6.13
CA GLU A 96 27.16 -8.17 5.73
C GLU A 96 28.37 -7.23 5.71
N TYR A 97 28.26 -6.05 5.09
CA TYR A 97 29.37 -5.09 5.02
C TYR A 97 29.65 -4.41 6.36
N GLN A 98 28.62 -4.17 7.16
CA GLN A 98 28.79 -3.70 8.53
C GLN A 98 29.58 -4.72 9.37
N ALA A 99 29.19 -5.99 9.33
CA ALA A 99 29.93 -7.05 10.04
C ALA A 99 31.38 -7.20 9.54
N LYS A 100 31.65 -6.98 8.25
CA LYS A 100 33.03 -6.94 7.70
C LYS A 100 33.80 -5.74 8.23
N ALA A 101 33.18 -4.56 8.30
CA ALA A 101 33.79 -3.37 8.89
C ALA A 101 34.13 -3.61 10.37
N ASP A 102 33.21 -4.16 11.16
CA ASP A 102 33.41 -4.44 12.58
C ASP A 102 34.50 -5.48 12.84
N LYS A 103 34.72 -6.41 11.90
CA LYS A 103 35.85 -7.34 11.96
C LYS A 103 37.17 -6.65 11.66
N LEU A 104 37.23 -5.85 10.58
CA LEU A 104 38.42 -5.09 10.22
C LEU A 104 38.84 -4.12 11.33
N ASP A 105 37.88 -3.49 11.99
CA ASP A 105 38.11 -2.60 13.14
C ASP A 105 38.82 -3.34 14.28
N ARG A 106 38.31 -4.52 14.66
CA ARG A 106 38.95 -5.39 15.67
C ARG A 106 40.33 -5.91 15.23
N ASP A 107 40.48 -6.27 13.96
CA ASP A 107 41.76 -6.75 13.42
C ASP A 107 42.82 -5.64 13.44
N ILE A 108 42.43 -4.37 13.20
CA ILE A 108 43.32 -3.21 13.31
C ILE A 108 43.82 -3.06 14.75
N ASP A 109 42.94 -3.15 15.75
CA ASP A 109 43.34 -3.09 17.16
C ASP A 109 44.38 -4.16 17.51
N VAL A 110 44.17 -5.39 17.04
CA VAL A 110 45.11 -6.51 17.25
C VAL A 110 46.45 -6.25 16.55
N LEU A 111 46.44 -5.74 15.31
CA LEU A 111 47.66 -5.41 14.57
C LEU A 111 48.47 -4.31 15.27
N LEU A 112 47.81 -3.29 15.81
CA LEU A 112 48.44 -2.23 16.58
C LEU A 112 49.04 -2.76 17.88
N GLN A 113 48.32 -3.61 18.62
CA GLN A 113 48.86 -4.27 19.83
C GLN A 113 50.09 -5.13 19.55
N GLN A 114 50.18 -5.71 18.34
CA GLN A 114 51.33 -6.49 17.90
C GLN A 114 52.47 -5.65 17.31
N GLY A 115 52.35 -4.31 17.30
CA GLY A 115 53.34 -3.39 16.73
C GLY A 115 53.45 -3.45 15.20
N LYS A 116 52.44 -4.01 14.51
CA LYS A 116 52.42 -4.17 13.04
C LYS A 116 51.76 -2.97 12.37
N GLU A 117 52.35 -1.78 12.55
CA GLU A 117 51.75 -0.50 12.13
C GLU A 117 51.48 -0.42 10.62
N GLU A 118 52.40 -0.89 9.77
CA GLU A 118 52.20 -0.86 8.31
C GLU A 118 50.99 -1.69 7.85
N LEU A 119 50.78 -2.86 8.47
CA LEU A 119 49.62 -3.71 8.20
C LEU A 119 48.34 -3.09 8.74
N ALA A 120 48.39 -2.43 9.90
CA ALA A 120 47.26 -1.70 10.46
C ALA A 120 46.82 -0.54 9.55
N VAL A 121 47.76 0.20 8.95
CA VAL A 121 47.44 1.27 7.97
C VAL A 121 46.74 0.69 6.73
N ALA A 122 47.22 -0.42 6.19
CA ALA A 122 46.58 -1.08 5.06
C ALA A 122 45.15 -1.58 5.41
N ALA A 123 44.99 -2.18 6.60
CA ALA A 123 43.69 -2.62 7.10
C ALA A 123 42.73 -1.44 7.34
N GLN A 124 43.22 -0.30 7.84
CA GLN A 124 42.45 0.93 8.02
C GLN A 124 41.91 1.47 6.69
N SER A 125 42.72 1.45 5.63
CA SER A 125 42.26 1.84 4.29
C SER A 125 41.11 0.96 3.80
N LYS A 126 41.20 -0.36 4.04
CA LYS A 126 40.14 -1.33 3.71
C LYS A 126 38.90 -1.15 4.58
N LEU A 127 39.06 -0.82 5.87
CA LEU A 127 37.95 -0.49 6.75
C LEU A 127 37.19 0.74 6.23
N ASN A 128 37.92 1.79 5.85
CA ASN A 128 37.33 3.02 5.33
C ASN A 128 36.51 2.77 4.06
N SER A 129 37.02 1.97 3.12
CA SER A 129 36.26 1.62 1.90
C SER A 129 35.06 0.72 2.20
N THR A 130 35.20 -0.23 3.13
CA THR A 130 34.10 -1.13 3.55
C THR A 130 32.99 -0.37 4.26
N ARG A 131 33.34 0.59 5.14
CA ARG A 131 32.36 1.47 5.83
C ARG A 131 31.59 2.34 4.84
N ARG A 132 32.25 2.93 3.84
CA ARG A 132 31.57 3.71 2.78
C ARG A 132 30.55 2.85 2.04
N LEU A 133 30.94 1.63 1.65
CA LEU A 133 30.05 0.71 0.96
C LEU A 133 28.86 0.27 1.84
N ALA A 134 29.09 0.04 3.13
CA ALA A 134 28.02 -0.25 4.08
C ALA A 134 27.03 0.92 4.17
N GLU A 135 27.52 2.15 4.25
CA GLU A 135 26.69 3.36 4.30
C GLU A 135 25.85 3.54 3.03
N GLU A 136 26.46 3.34 1.85
CA GLU A 136 25.74 3.39 0.56
C GLU A 136 24.58 2.38 0.51
N TYR A 137 24.79 1.15 1.01
CA TYR A 137 23.72 0.17 1.13
C TYR A 137 22.68 0.55 2.17
N ARG A 138 23.08 1.19 3.28
CA ARG A 138 22.15 1.67 4.31
C ARG A 138 21.21 2.72 3.74
N GLU A 139 21.74 3.71 3.02
CA GLU A 139 20.94 4.75 2.40
C GLU A 139 19.96 4.20 1.35
N GLN A 140 20.41 3.25 0.52
CA GLN A 140 19.54 2.57 -0.44
C GLN A 140 18.44 1.76 0.26
N TRP A 141 18.79 1.03 1.32
CA TRP A 141 17.84 0.28 2.12
C TRP A 141 16.79 1.18 2.75
N GLU A 142 17.19 2.29 3.38
CA GLU A 142 16.29 3.25 4.02
C GLU A 142 15.30 3.87 3.02
N ARG A 143 15.75 4.25 1.82
CA ARG A 143 14.87 4.76 0.77
C ARG A 143 13.84 3.70 0.34
N GLN A 144 14.30 2.50 -0.01
CA GLN A 144 13.42 1.42 -0.47
C GLN A 144 12.47 0.95 0.63
N LYS A 145 12.88 1.03 1.90
CA LYS A 145 12.04 0.71 3.06
C LYS A 145 10.88 1.71 3.21
N ARG A 146 11.11 3.00 2.99
CA ARG A 146 10.04 4.01 3.00
C ARG A 146 9.04 3.77 1.87
N GLU A 147 9.53 3.45 0.67
CA GLU A 147 8.66 3.08 -0.46
C GLU A 147 7.84 1.83 -0.14
N TYR A 148 8.45 0.82 0.48
CA TYR A 148 7.74 -0.39 0.91
C TYR A 148 6.62 -0.06 1.91
N GLN A 149 6.90 0.78 2.90
CA GLN A 149 5.91 1.21 3.89
C GLN A 149 4.75 1.96 3.23
N ALA A 150 5.03 2.88 2.32
CA ALA A 150 3.99 3.61 1.60
C ALA A 150 3.04 2.69 0.80
N LEU A 151 3.57 1.61 0.20
CA LEU A 151 2.75 0.60 -0.48
C LEU A 151 1.86 -0.18 0.50
N LEU A 152 2.39 -0.58 1.66
CA LEU A 152 1.62 -1.28 2.69
C LEU A 152 0.52 -0.38 3.28
N ASP A 153 0.82 0.89 3.53
CA ASP A 153 -0.14 1.85 4.05
C ASP A 153 -1.26 2.10 3.02
N ALA A 154 -0.91 2.26 1.75
CA ALA A 154 -1.87 2.41 0.66
C ALA A 154 -2.78 1.17 0.53
N LYS A 155 -2.20 -0.03 0.64
CA LYS A 155 -2.93 -1.30 0.63
C LYS A 155 -3.96 -1.35 1.75
N LEU A 156 -3.53 -1.11 2.99
CA LEU A 156 -4.41 -1.16 4.17
C LEU A 156 -5.56 -0.15 4.06
N LYS A 157 -5.28 1.08 3.59
CA LYS A 157 -6.31 2.10 3.36
C LYS A 157 -7.32 1.67 2.30
N LEU A 158 -6.87 1.05 1.21
CA LEU A 158 -7.74 0.58 0.14
C LEU A 158 -8.61 -0.60 0.60
N GLU A 159 -8.07 -1.54 1.38
CA GLU A 159 -8.82 -2.67 1.98
C GLU A 159 -9.95 -2.18 2.90
N ALA A 160 -9.66 -1.22 3.77
CA ALA A 160 -10.66 -0.64 4.67
C ALA A 160 -11.80 0.01 3.88
N LYS A 161 -11.48 0.79 2.85
CA LYS A 161 -12.48 1.43 1.98
C LYS A 161 -13.27 0.43 1.16
N LEU A 162 -12.62 -0.58 0.62
CA LEU A 162 -13.28 -1.64 -0.12
C LEU A 162 -14.32 -2.36 0.75
N THR A 163 -13.98 -2.62 2.01
CA THR A 163 -14.89 -3.22 2.99
C THR A 163 -16.11 -2.34 3.23
N ALA A 164 -15.92 -1.04 3.46
CA ALA A 164 -17.01 -0.08 3.65
C ALA A 164 -17.92 0.01 2.41
N ILE A 165 -17.34 0.07 1.21
CA ILE A 165 -18.09 0.13 -0.05
C ILE A 165 -18.91 -1.13 -0.28
N LYS A 166 -18.35 -2.31 0.02
CA LYS A 166 -19.08 -3.58 -0.08
C LYS A 166 -20.30 -3.61 0.85
N GLN A 167 -20.16 -3.12 2.08
CA GLN A 167 -21.27 -3.01 3.03
C GLN A 167 -22.36 -2.07 2.51
N GLU A 168 -22.00 -0.85 2.10
CA GLU A 168 -22.97 0.12 1.54
C GLU A 168 -23.64 -0.39 0.27
N ARG A 169 -22.92 -1.15 -0.56
CA ARG A 169 -23.47 -1.78 -1.76
C ARG A 169 -24.54 -2.82 -1.42
N GLU A 170 -24.35 -3.62 -0.37
CA GLU A 170 -25.38 -4.55 0.11
C GLU A 170 -26.61 -3.81 0.67
N GLU A 171 -26.39 -2.75 1.45
CA GLU A 171 -27.47 -1.91 1.99
C GLU A 171 -28.27 -1.24 0.86
N LEU A 172 -27.57 -0.65 -0.12
CA LEU A 172 -28.18 -0.04 -1.29
C LEU A 172 -29.00 -1.04 -2.10
N GLN A 173 -28.48 -2.26 -2.29
CA GLN A 173 -29.21 -3.32 -2.98
C GLN A 173 -30.53 -3.64 -2.27
N ALA A 174 -30.51 -3.82 -0.95
CA ALA A 174 -31.72 -4.08 -0.16
C ALA A 174 -32.73 -2.93 -0.25
N LEU A 175 -32.26 -1.68 -0.26
CA LEU A 175 -33.11 -0.50 -0.43
C LEU A 175 -33.75 -0.45 -1.83
N LEU A 176 -32.99 -0.74 -2.89
CA LEU A 176 -33.50 -0.79 -4.25
C LEU A 176 -34.53 -1.91 -4.45
N GLU A 177 -34.29 -3.09 -3.87
CA GLU A 177 -35.24 -4.21 -3.90
C GLU A 177 -36.54 -3.86 -3.17
N LEU A 178 -36.45 -3.22 -2.00
CA LEU A 178 -37.62 -2.73 -1.26
C LEU A 178 -38.39 -1.67 -2.05
N ALA A 179 -37.69 -0.71 -2.67
CA ALA A 179 -38.30 0.32 -3.48
C ALA A 179 -39.06 -0.29 -4.67
N LYS A 180 -38.42 -1.23 -5.40
CA LYS A 180 -39.01 -1.94 -6.52
C LYS A 180 -40.23 -2.77 -6.14
N SER A 181 -40.19 -3.47 -4.99
CA SER A 181 -41.33 -4.22 -4.47
C SER A 181 -42.53 -3.31 -4.15
N LYS A 182 -42.27 -2.14 -3.58
CA LYS A 182 -43.32 -1.16 -3.28
C LYS A 182 -43.89 -0.48 -4.52
N GLU A 183 -43.05 -0.19 -5.50
CA GLU A 183 -43.47 0.34 -6.80
C GLU A 183 -44.38 -0.65 -7.52
N LEU A 184 -43.97 -1.92 -7.60
CA LEU A 184 -44.81 -2.99 -8.17
C LEU A 184 -46.15 -3.11 -7.44
N THR A 185 -46.14 -3.03 -6.10
CA THR A 185 -47.38 -3.06 -5.30
C THR A 185 -48.27 -1.86 -5.60
N ALA A 186 -47.70 -0.66 -5.71
CA ALA A 186 -48.44 0.55 -6.05
C ALA A 186 -48.99 0.53 -7.49
N GLU A 187 -48.23 0.00 -8.44
CA GLU A 187 -48.67 -0.22 -9.83
C GLU A 187 -49.80 -1.28 -9.91
N THR A 188 -49.69 -2.34 -9.10
CA THR A 188 -50.74 -3.36 -8.98
C THR A 188 -52.00 -2.77 -8.35
N ILE A 189 -51.88 -1.94 -7.32
CA ILE A 189 -53.01 -1.21 -6.73
C ILE A 189 -53.62 -0.25 -7.75
N LYS A 190 -52.82 0.51 -8.51
CA LYS A 190 -53.31 1.38 -9.59
C LYS A 190 -54.08 0.61 -10.66
N SER A 191 -53.55 -0.52 -11.12
CA SER A 191 -54.23 -1.35 -12.12
C SER A 191 -55.50 -2.02 -11.58
N LEU A 192 -55.61 -2.24 -10.26
CA LEU A 192 -56.86 -2.62 -9.58
C LEU A 192 -57.80 -1.41 -9.32
N ASP A 193 -57.28 -0.20 -9.10
CA ASP A 193 -58.03 1.05 -8.88
C ASP A 193 -58.68 1.55 -10.18
N ASP A 194 -58.01 1.39 -11.34
CA ASP A 194 -58.61 1.56 -12.68
C ASP A 194 -59.83 0.62 -12.89
N LEU A 195 -59.94 -0.47 -12.11
CA LEU A 195 -61.05 -1.42 -12.09
C LEU A 195 -62.08 -1.14 -10.97
N VAL A 196 -61.71 -0.43 -9.90
CA VAL A 196 -62.53 -0.18 -8.70
C VAL A 196 -62.25 1.24 -8.19
N GLY A 197 -62.82 2.26 -8.82
CA GLY A 197 -62.49 3.67 -8.57
C GLY A 197 -62.58 4.12 -7.11
N ILE A 198 -61.44 4.11 -6.40
CA ILE A 198 -61.25 4.57 -5.02
C ILE A 198 -59.91 5.33 -4.91
N GLY A 199 -59.99 6.65 -5.09
CA GLY A 199 -59.24 7.69 -4.34
C GLY A 199 -57.71 7.78 -4.41
N ASP A 200 -57.20 8.67 -5.29
CA ASP A 200 -55.81 9.15 -5.42
C ASP A 200 -55.08 9.55 -4.11
N GLN A 201 -55.79 9.83 -3.01
CA GLN A 201 -55.20 10.36 -1.77
C GLN A 201 -54.32 9.37 -1.00
N ASP A 202 -54.61 8.06 -1.06
CA ASP A 202 -53.82 7.08 -0.32
C ASP A 202 -52.53 6.70 -1.06
N ILE A 203 -52.51 6.82 -2.39
CA ILE A 203 -51.31 6.60 -3.23
C ILE A 203 -50.28 7.71 -2.99
N ALA A 204 -50.71 8.97 -2.90
CA ALA A 204 -49.82 10.08 -2.58
C ALA A 204 -49.13 9.90 -1.22
N ARG A 205 -49.85 9.41 -0.20
CA ARG A 205 -49.30 9.10 1.13
C ARG A 205 -48.27 7.97 1.09
N VAL A 206 -48.51 6.93 0.29
CA VAL A 206 -47.55 5.83 0.12
C VAL A 206 -46.27 6.31 -0.58
N ALA A 207 -46.39 7.06 -1.67
CA ALA A 207 -45.25 7.63 -2.39
C ALA A 207 -44.42 8.59 -1.51
N GLU A 208 -45.07 9.42 -0.71
CA GLU A 208 -44.42 10.31 0.24
C GLU A 208 -43.73 9.54 1.37
N SER A 209 -44.32 8.43 1.85
CA SER A 209 -43.68 7.55 2.84
C SER A 209 -42.45 6.82 2.30
N ILE A 210 -42.41 6.55 0.99
CA ILE A 210 -41.25 5.95 0.31
C ILE A 210 -40.13 6.97 0.22
N ARG A 211 -40.42 8.20 -0.25
CA ARG A 211 -39.44 9.30 -0.28
C ARG A 211 -38.88 9.60 1.10
N ALA A 212 -39.74 9.77 2.11
CA ALA A 212 -39.30 10.04 3.48
C ALA A 212 -38.44 8.91 4.09
N ARG A 213 -38.67 7.65 3.70
CA ARG A 213 -37.82 6.53 4.11
C ARG A 213 -36.48 6.53 3.37
N LEU A 214 -36.47 6.89 2.08
CA LEU A 214 -35.26 7.04 1.29
C LEU A 214 -34.39 8.16 1.87
N ASP A 215 -34.98 9.33 2.10
CA ASP A 215 -34.31 10.51 2.67
C ASP A 215 -33.72 10.20 4.07
N LYS A 216 -34.46 9.45 4.89
CA LYS A 216 -33.98 9.01 6.21
C LYS A 216 -32.84 7.99 6.14
N ALA A 217 -32.82 7.13 5.11
CA ALA A 217 -31.71 6.21 4.88
C ALA A 217 -30.47 6.99 4.42
N SER A 218 -30.62 7.91 3.46
CA SER A 218 -29.55 8.80 3.00
C SER A 218 -28.91 9.60 4.14
N ALA A 219 -29.71 10.20 5.02
CA ALA A 219 -29.21 10.94 6.18
C ALA A 219 -28.45 10.06 7.19
N ARG A 220 -28.76 8.76 7.26
CA ARG A 220 -28.03 7.81 8.13
C ARG A 220 -26.67 7.43 7.53
N SER A 221 -26.62 7.13 6.23
CA SER A 221 -25.34 6.87 5.56
C SER A 221 -24.43 8.10 5.62
N GLU A 222 -24.97 9.33 5.52
CA GLU A 222 -24.19 10.58 5.64
C GLU A 222 -23.49 10.71 7.01
N MET A 223 -24.20 10.41 8.11
CA MET A 223 -23.61 10.44 9.45
C MET A 223 -22.57 9.33 9.66
N MET A 224 -22.80 8.15 9.09
CA MET A 224 -21.91 7.00 9.26
C MET A 224 -20.64 7.16 8.43
N ALA A 225 -20.73 7.64 7.19
CA ALA A 225 -19.58 7.94 6.33
C ALA A 225 -18.68 9.01 6.96
N SER A 226 -19.27 10.10 7.46
CA SER A 226 -18.52 11.17 8.13
C SER A 226 -17.77 10.68 9.37
N ARG A 227 -18.37 9.74 10.11
CA ARG A 227 -17.75 9.12 11.28
C ARG A 227 -16.65 8.14 10.88
N LEU A 228 -16.86 7.35 9.83
CA LEU A 228 -15.88 6.37 9.37
C LEU A 228 -14.64 7.08 8.81
N ASP A 229 -14.80 8.15 8.03
CA ASP A 229 -13.69 8.97 7.54
C ASP A 229 -12.88 9.57 8.71
N ALA A 230 -13.57 10.15 9.71
CA ALA A 230 -12.91 10.70 10.90
C ALA A 230 -12.20 9.62 11.74
N GLN A 231 -12.79 8.44 11.89
CA GLN A 231 -12.17 7.32 12.59
C GLN A 231 -10.99 6.72 11.81
N MET A 232 -11.04 6.75 10.49
CA MET A 232 -9.92 6.33 9.64
C MET A 232 -8.74 7.28 9.83
N ASP A 233 -9.00 8.59 9.78
CA ASP A 233 -7.97 9.61 10.00
C ASP A 233 -7.32 9.46 11.38
N GLU A 234 -8.11 9.17 12.42
CA GLU A 234 -7.62 8.93 13.79
C GLU A 234 -6.77 7.64 13.92
N VAL A 235 -7.20 6.53 13.31
CA VAL A 235 -6.42 5.28 13.29
C VAL A 235 -5.09 5.46 12.55
N LEU A 236 -5.09 6.28 11.49
CA LEU A 236 -3.90 6.60 10.71
C LEU A 236 -2.94 7.49 11.47
N GLU A 237 -3.42 8.55 12.13
CA GLU A 237 -2.60 9.36 13.04
C GLU A 237 -1.98 8.47 14.12
N ARG A 238 -2.75 7.54 14.68
CA ARG A 238 -2.23 6.61 15.68
C ARG A 238 -1.16 5.68 15.12
N HIS A 239 -1.33 5.15 13.91
CA HIS A 239 -0.34 4.28 13.27
C HIS A 239 0.95 5.02 12.90
N GLU A 240 0.84 6.25 12.39
CA GLU A 240 1.99 7.12 12.11
C GLU A 240 2.75 7.45 13.41
N ILE A 241 2.03 7.76 14.49
CA ILE A 241 2.62 8.01 15.82
C ILE A 241 3.29 6.72 16.36
N GLU A 242 2.67 5.56 16.20
CA GLU A 242 3.24 4.27 16.61
C GLU A 242 4.53 3.94 15.85
N GLN A 243 4.57 4.13 14.53
CA GLN A 243 5.78 3.95 13.72
C GLN A 243 6.90 4.91 14.15
N GLN A 244 6.58 6.20 14.38
CA GLN A 244 7.55 7.19 14.88
C GLN A 244 8.08 6.83 16.27
N LEU A 245 7.23 6.31 17.15
CA LEU A 245 7.61 5.84 18.49
C LEU A 245 8.47 4.58 18.41
N GLU A 246 8.17 3.65 17.52
CA GLU A 246 8.94 2.43 17.34
C GLU A 246 10.33 2.71 16.76
N GLU A 247 10.44 3.65 15.82
CA GLU A 247 11.73 4.12 15.30
C GLU A 247 12.57 4.80 16.41
N ARG A 248 11.92 5.60 17.28
CA ARG A 248 12.59 6.13 18.48
C ARG A 248 13.02 5.03 19.44
N LYS A 249 12.19 4.00 19.66
CA LYS A 249 12.53 2.86 20.52
C LYS A 249 13.72 2.08 19.95
N ARG A 250 13.78 1.86 18.63
CA ARG A 250 14.95 1.24 17.97
C ARG A 250 16.22 2.05 18.18
N ARG A 251 16.15 3.37 18.02
CA ARG A 251 17.30 4.26 18.29
C ARG A 251 17.77 4.19 19.74
N LEU A 252 16.85 3.98 20.68
CA LEU A 252 17.13 3.92 22.12
C LEU A 252 17.43 2.49 22.62
N GLY A 253 17.42 1.47 21.76
CA GLY A 253 17.66 0.07 22.14
C GLY A 253 16.53 -0.53 23.00
N LEU A 254 15.31 -0.01 22.91
CA LEU A 254 14.15 -0.40 23.72
C LEU A 254 13.18 -1.35 22.99
N VAL A 255 13.56 -1.89 21.83
CA VAL A 255 12.75 -2.91 21.15
C VAL A 255 13.11 -4.26 21.74
N GLN A 256 12.16 -4.87 22.44
CA GLN A 256 12.23 -6.27 22.82
C GLN A 256 11.86 -7.06 21.57
N ASP A 257 12.84 -7.76 21.00
CA ASP A 257 12.61 -8.76 19.97
C ASP A 257 11.87 -9.94 20.64
N GLU A 258 10.56 -10.08 20.38
CA GLU A 258 9.82 -11.33 20.59
C GLU A 258 9.65 -12.09 19.27
#